data_AF-A0A8T6R2B4-F1
#
_entry.id   AF-A0A8T6R2B4-F1
#
_cell.length_a   1.000
_cell.length_b   1.000
_cell.length_c   1.000
_cell.angle_alpha   90.00
_cell.angle_beta   90.00
_cell.angle_gamma   90.00
#
_symmetry.space_group_name_H-M   'P 1'
#
loop_
_entity.id
_entity.type
_entity.pdbx_description
1 polymer ?
#
loop_
_entity_poly.entity_id
_entity_poly.type
_entity_poly.pdbx_seq_one_letter_code
_entity_poly.pdbx_strand_id
1 'polypeptide(L)'
;ELAFVGFQLTFAVITVALISGAVADRVKFSTWMVFAPIWATLAYFPIAHMVWGGGILGGSGSSISGLLFGSTDGAADVAPIDFAGGTVVHINAGMAGLVLALVVGKRVGFGKVLMRPHNVPLVMIGAGLLWFGWFGFNAGSELAPDETAALVWVNTTVATCAAMLGWLVVEKVRDGKATSVGAASGVVAGLVAITPACGSLSPIGSIILGAVAGGLSALAVGLKYKFGYDDSLDVVGVHLVAGLWGTVGAGLLATETGLFYGGGIQQTVVQVVVALATVVISGVVTLVIALALKATMGWRIDEDVEVSGIDQEEHAESAYEFATRGGRMGGSFAPAPTASAREHEETHDLEGVQR
;
A
#
# COMPACT_ATOMS: atom_id res chain seq x y z
N GLU A 1 1.07 -13.82 24.67
CA GLU A 1 1.03 -14.51 23.36
C GLU A 1 -0.15 -14.11 22.48
N LEU A 2 -1.41 -14.32 22.86
CA LEU A 2 -2.56 -13.96 22.01
C LEU A 2 -2.61 -12.47 21.60
N ALA A 3 -2.24 -11.55 22.50
CA ALA A 3 -2.12 -10.13 22.17
C ALA A 3 -1.06 -9.86 21.08
N PHE A 4 0.06 -10.56 21.11
CA PHE A 4 1.12 -10.44 20.10
C PHE A 4 0.66 -11.01 18.75
N VAL A 5 -0.09 -12.12 18.74
CA VAL A 5 -0.71 -12.66 17.53
C VAL A 5 -1.66 -11.64 16.90
N GLY A 6 -2.55 -11.06 17.71
CA GLY A 6 -3.47 -10.01 17.23
C GLY A 6 -2.74 -8.78 16.71
N PHE A 7 -1.67 -8.34 17.39
CA PHE A 7 -0.83 -7.24 16.96
C PHE A 7 -0.17 -7.52 15.61
N GLN A 8 0.56 -8.64 15.49
CA GLN A 8 1.27 -9.01 14.25
C GLN A 8 0.34 -9.31 13.07
N LEU A 9 -0.89 -9.79 13.33
CA LEU A 9 -1.91 -9.95 12.29
C LEU A 9 -2.20 -8.62 11.58
N THR A 10 -2.25 -7.51 12.30
CA THR A 10 -2.53 -6.20 11.68
C THR A 10 -1.45 -5.78 10.68
N PHE A 11 -0.18 -6.12 10.93
CA PHE A 11 0.93 -5.86 10.01
C PHE A 11 0.80 -6.71 8.74
N ALA A 12 0.37 -7.97 8.86
CA ALA A 12 0.11 -8.82 7.71
C ALA A 12 -1.04 -8.26 6.84
N VAL A 13 -2.14 -7.87 7.48
CA VAL A 13 -3.32 -7.30 6.80
C VAL A 13 -2.96 -6.02 6.07
N ILE A 14 -2.26 -5.08 6.74
CA ILE A 14 -1.91 -3.81 6.11
C ILE A 14 -0.94 -4.03 4.95
N THR A 15 0.02 -4.95 5.07
CA THR A 15 0.99 -5.24 3.99
C THR A 15 0.28 -5.68 2.72
N VAL A 16 -0.69 -6.59 2.81
CA VAL A 16 -1.48 -7.04 1.65
C VAL A 16 -2.33 -5.89 1.09
N ALA A 17 -2.96 -5.10 1.97
CA ALA A 17 -3.75 -3.94 1.55
C ALA A 17 -2.91 -2.92 0.76
N LEU A 18 -1.65 -2.68 1.14
CA LEU A 18 -0.75 -1.77 0.42
C LEU A 18 -0.50 -2.20 -1.03
N ILE A 19 -0.34 -3.50 -1.27
CA ILE A 19 -0.07 -4.03 -2.63
C ILE A 19 -1.23 -3.71 -3.58
N SER A 20 -2.47 -3.69 -3.08
CA SER A 20 -3.67 -3.41 -3.91
C SER A 20 -3.60 -2.04 -4.61
N GLY A 21 -2.94 -1.06 -3.98
CA GLY A 21 -2.81 0.28 -4.54
C GLY A 21 -2.01 0.33 -5.84
N ALA A 22 -1.10 -0.62 -6.07
CA ALA A 22 -0.32 -0.68 -7.31
C ALA A 22 -1.15 -1.17 -8.50
N VAL A 23 -2.22 -1.93 -8.22
CA VAL A 23 -3.03 -2.64 -9.21
C VAL A 23 -4.50 -2.20 -9.27
N ALA A 24 -4.81 -1.04 -8.67
CA ALA A 24 -6.16 -0.48 -8.63
C ALA A 24 -6.83 -0.38 -10.02
N ASP A 25 -8.16 -0.44 -10.00
CA ASP A 25 -9.11 -0.29 -11.12
C ASP A 25 -9.08 -1.35 -12.22
N ARG A 26 -8.19 -2.36 -12.18
CA ARG A 26 -8.03 -3.29 -13.33
C ARG A 26 -7.82 -4.76 -13.00
N VAL A 27 -7.88 -5.15 -11.73
CA VAL A 27 -7.67 -6.54 -11.31
C VAL A 27 -8.99 -7.20 -10.99
N LYS A 28 -9.19 -8.43 -11.50
CA LYS A 28 -10.34 -9.28 -11.15
C LYS A 28 -10.37 -9.52 -9.65
N PHE A 29 -11.53 -9.31 -9.02
CA PHE A 29 -11.68 -9.51 -7.58
C PHE A 29 -11.38 -10.95 -7.18
N SER A 30 -11.83 -11.92 -7.98
CA SER A 30 -11.57 -13.35 -7.77
C SER A 30 -10.08 -13.71 -7.71
N THR A 31 -9.26 -13.12 -8.59
CA THR A 31 -7.80 -13.38 -8.60
C THR A 31 -7.13 -12.71 -7.42
N TRP A 32 -7.57 -11.51 -7.04
CA TRP A 32 -7.10 -10.83 -5.83
C TRP A 32 -7.37 -11.64 -4.55
N MET A 33 -8.58 -12.21 -4.43
CA MET A 33 -8.98 -13.03 -3.28
C MET A 33 -8.16 -14.32 -3.14
N VAL A 34 -7.61 -14.85 -4.23
CA VAL A 34 -6.69 -15.99 -4.21
C VAL A 34 -5.24 -15.53 -3.96
N PHE A 35 -4.82 -14.43 -4.58
CA PHE A 35 -3.49 -13.87 -4.41
C PHE A 35 -3.20 -13.50 -2.95
N ALA A 36 -4.09 -12.77 -2.30
CA ALA A 36 -3.88 -12.22 -0.97
C ALA A 36 -3.44 -13.26 0.09
N PRO A 37 -4.18 -14.37 0.31
CA PRO A 37 -3.77 -15.39 1.30
C PRO A 37 -2.54 -16.17 0.86
N ILE A 38 -2.36 -16.45 -0.44
CA ILE A 38 -1.17 -17.16 -0.95
C ILE A 38 0.08 -16.31 -0.73
N TRP A 39 0.02 -15.03 -1.10
CA TRP A 39 1.13 -14.10 -0.95
C TRP A 39 1.45 -13.84 0.52
N ALA A 40 0.44 -13.67 1.38
CA ALA A 40 0.67 -13.56 2.81
C ALA A 40 1.41 -14.80 3.36
N THR A 41 1.02 -15.99 2.90
CA THR A 41 1.61 -17.26 3.36
C THR A 41 3.03 -17.48 2.84
N LEU A 42 3.30 -17.16 1.57
CA LEU A 42 4.56 -17.51 0.91
C LEU A 42 5.58 -16.36 0.86
N ALA A 43 5.16 -15.12 1.01
CA ALA A 43 6.04 -13.95 1.02
C ALA A 43 6.08 -13.28 2.39
N TYR A 44 4.92 -12.85 2.92
CA TYR A 44 4.89 -12.06 4.16
C TYR A 44 5.37 -12.85 5.39
N PHE A 45 4.76 -14.00 5.71
CA PHE A 45 5.18 -14.76 6.90
C PHE A 45 6.63 -15.24 6.84
N PRO A 46 7.15 -15.71 5.69
CA PRO A 46 8.57 -16.05 5.58
C PRO A 46 9.49 -14.85 5.78
N ILE A 47 9.21 -13.69 5.19
CA ILE A 47 10.00 -12.48 5.42
C ILE A 47 9.92 -12.03 6.88
N ALA A 48 8.73 -12.03 7.49
CA ALA A 48 8.55 -11.70 8.90
C ALA A 48 9.36 -12.64 9.81
N HIS A 49 9.37 -13.95 9.52
CA HIS A 49 10.22 -14.91 10.25
C HIS A 49 11.71 -14.66 10.01
N MET A 50 12.11 -14.34 8.78
CA MET A 50 13.50 -14.03 8.45
C MET A 50 14.02 -12.82 9.22
N VAL A 51 13.20 -11.80 9.45
CA VAL A 51 13.60 -10.52 10.07
C VAL A 51 13.38 -10.54 11.59
N TRP A 52 12.19 -10.92 12.05
CA TRP A 52 11.79 -10.85 13.47
C TRP A 52 11.79 -12.21 14.18
N GLY A 53 11.74 -13.32 13.43
CA GLY A 53 11.64 -14.67 13.97
C GLY A 53 12.98 -15.38 14.19
N GLY A 54 14.10 -14.66 14.16
CA GLY A 54 15.45 -15.23 14.31
C GLY A 54 16.03 -15.84 13.03
N GLY A 55 15.43 -15.60 11.87
CA GLY A 55 15.94 -16.09 10.60
C GLY A 55 17.09 -15.25 10.00
N ILE A 56 17.34 -15.46 8.71
CA ILE A 56 18.58 -15.02 8.05
C ILE A 56 18.72 -13.50 7.86
N LEU A 57 17.64 -12.73 8.00
CA LEU A 57 17.62 -11.27 7.85
C LEU A 57 17.54 -10.53 9.20
N GLY A 58 17.54 -11.27 10.31
CA GLY A 58 17.42 -10.75 11.67
C GLY A 58 18.75 -10.74 12.43
N GLY A 59 18.67 -10.60 13.75
CA GLY A 59 19.84 -10.49 14.64
C GLY A 59 20.45 -11.82 15.10
N SER A 60 20.08 -12.96 14.53
CA SER A 60 20.64 -14.25 14.94
C SER A 60 22.10 -14.41 14.52
N GLY A 61 22.88 -15.21 15.25
CA GLY A 61 24.30 -15.43 14.95
C GLY A 61 24.54 -16.16 13.61
N SER A 62 23.56 -16.93 13.14
CA SER A 62 23.57 -17.57 11.82
C SER A 62 22.95 -16.70 10.71
N SER A 63 22.53 -15.47 11.02
CA SER A 63 22.01 -14.52 10.03
C SER A 63 23.10 -14.08 9.04
N ILE A 64 22.68 -13.44 7.95
CA ILE A 64 23.61 -12.82 6.99
C ILE A 64 24.53 -11.84 7.72
N SER A 65 24.03 -11.09 8.70
CA SER A 65 24.88 -10.18 9.46
C SER A 65 25.92 -10.92 10.30
N GLY A 66 25.50 -11.99 11.00
CA GLY A 66 26.41 -12.83 11.78
C GLY A 66 27.52 -13.44 10.94
N LEU A 67 27.20 -13.86 9.71
CA LEU A 67 28.18 -14.37 8.74
C LEU A 67 29.13 -13.29 8.21
N LEU A 68 28.67 -12.04 8.08
CA LEU A 68 29.47 -10.94 7.55
C LEU A 68 30.40 -10.32 8.59
N PHE A 69 29.94 -10.17 9.84
CA PHE A 69 30.61 -9.36 10.85
C PHE A 69 30.92 -10.09 12.15
N GLY A 70 30.58 -11.38 12.25
CA GLY A 70 30.78 -12.17 13.47
C GLY A 70 29.52 -12.25 14.32
N SER A 71 29.56 -13.18 15.27
CA SER A 71 28.49 -13.43 16.21
C SER A 71 29.04 -13.80 17.57
N THR A 72 28.46 -13.22 18.62
CA THR A 72 28.78 -13.52 20.01
C THR A 72 27.53 -14.07 20.69
N ASP A 73 27.68 -15.16 21.45
CA ASP A 73 26.58 -15.80 22.21
C ASP A 73 25.32 -16.12 21.38
N GLY A 74 25.51 -16.42 20.09
CA GLY A 74 24.41 -16.78 19.18
C GLY A 74 23.63 -15.59 18.61
N ALA A 75 24.09 -14.35 18.81
CA ALA A 75 23.56 -13.14 18.19
C ALA A 75 24.60 -12.52 17.23
N ALA A 76 24.15 -11.86 16.17
CA ALA A 76 25.04 -11.13 15.28
C ALA A 76 25.65 -9.93 16.02
N ASP A 77 26.96 -9.71 15.87
CA ASP A 77 27.66 -8.58 16.50
C ASP A 77 27.16 -7.22 15.98
N VAL A 78 26.55 -7.22 14.79
CA VAL A 78 25.90 -6.06 14.16
C VAL A 78 24.46 -6.44 13.78
N ALA A 79 23.51 -6.31 14.70
CA ALA A 79 22.12 -6.69 14.40
C ALA A 79 21.48 -5.76 13.34
N PRO A 80 20.77 -6.29 12.34
CA PRO A 80 19.93 -5.48 11.45
C PRO A 80 18.86 -4.72 12.23
N ILE A 81 18.60 -3.47 11.84
CA ILE A 81 17.61 -2.59 12.45
C ILE A 81 16.33 -2.62 11.61
N ASP A 82 15.29 -3.24 12.13
CA ASP A 82 13.93 -3.18 11.57
C ASP A 82 12.87 -3.23 12.68
N PHE A 83 12.68 -2.09 13.34
CA PHE A 83 11.86 -1.94 14.55
C PHE A 83 10.37 -2.26 14.31
N ALA A 84 9.77 -1.69 13.25
CA ALA A 84 8.34 -1.85 12.97
C ALA A 84 8.04 -2.26 11.51
N GLY A 85 9.02 -2.68 10.71
CA GLY A 85 8.76 -3.35 9.42
C GLY A 85 9.04 -2.52 8.18
N GLY A 86 10.14 -1.78 8.16
CA GLY A 86 10.65 -1.17 6.93
C GLY A 86 10.89 -2.22 5.84
N THR A 87 11.50 -3.36 6.19
CA THR A 87 11.67 -4.46 5.25
C THR A 87 10.43 -5.35 5.19
N VAL A 88 9.90 -5.76 6.34
CA VAL A 88 8.81 -6.74 6.43
C VAL A 88 7.51 -6.27 5.77
N VAL A 89 7.18 -4.99 5.94
CA VAL A 89 5.94 -4.38 5.43
C VAL A 89 6.21 -3.56 4.17
N HIS A 90 7.06 -2.54 4.25
CA HIS A 90 7.10 -1.51 3.20
C HIS A 90 7.90 -1.88 1.96
N ILE A 91 9.15 -2.34 2.12
CA ILE A 91 9.94 -2.84 0.96
C ILE A 91 9.26 -4.06 0.36
N ASN A 92 8.73 -4.96 1.20
CA ASN A 92 8.01 -6.14 0.77
C ASN A 92 6.76 -5.81 -0.06
N ALA A 93 5.82 -5.02 0.47
CA ALA A 93 4.63 -4.61 -0.27
C ALA A 93 4.99 -3.75 -1.49
N GLY A 94 5.96 -2.85 -1.34
CA GLY A 94 6.42 -1.97 -2.41
C GLY A 94 6.97 -2.74 -3.62
N MET A 95 7.79 -3.77 -3.35
CA MET A 95 8.33 -4.62 -4.40
C MET A 95 7.25 -5.53 -5.00
N ALA A 96 6.37 -6.10 -4.18
CA ALA A 96 5.25 -6.89 -4.67
C ALA A 96 4.31 -6.07 -5.57
N GLY A 97 4.00 -4.84 -5.16
CA GLY A 97 3.24 -3.87 -5.96
C GLY A 97 3.92 -3.56 -7.29
N LEU A 98 5.23 -3.33 -7.32
CA LEU A 98 5.98 -3.13 -8.55
C LEU A 98 5.89 -4.34 -9.48
N VAL A 99 6.10 -5.56 -8.97
CA VAL A 99 5.98 -6.79 -9.76
C VAL A 99 4.58 -6.92 -10.36
N LEU A 100 3.54 -6.74 -9.55
CA LEU A 100 2.17 -6.85 -10.06
C LEU A 100 1.84 -5.76 -11.07
N ALA A 101 2.26 -4.51 -10.85
CA ALA A 101 2.07 -3.43 -11.83
C ALA A 101 2.69 -3.76 -13.19
N LEU A 102 3.83 -4.46 -13.21
CA LEU A 102 4.49 -4.93 -14.44
C LEU A 102 3.78 -6.14 -15.06
N VAL A 103 3.33 -7.11 -14.27
CA VAL A 103 2.69 -8.35 -14.76
C VAL A 103 1.27 -8.12 -15.28
N VAL A 104 0.49 -7.30 -14.56
CA VAL A 104 -0.90 -6.91 -14.89
C VAL A 104 -0.92 -5.87 -16.02
N GLY A 105 0.07 -4.97 -16.02
CA GLY A 105 0.20 -3.92 -17.02
C GLY A 105 -0.56 -2.63 -16.67
N LYS A 106 -0.54 -1.70 -17.63
CA LYS A 106 -1.02 -0.32 -17.48
C LYS A 106 -2.52 -0.20 -17.64
N ARG A 107 -3.17 0.68 -16.88
CA ARG A 107 -4.57 1.04 -17.13
C ARG A 107 -4.78 1.66 -18.50
N VAL A 108 -5.98 1.51 -19.03
CA VAL A 108 -6.44 2.19 -20.23
C VAL A 108 -6.27 3.70 -20.02
N GLY A 109 -5.62 4.36 -20.97
CA GLY A 109 -5.35 5.79 -20.89
C GLY A 109 -4.15 6.20 -20.01
N PHE A 110 -3.42 5.28 -19.37
CA PHE A 110 -2.22 5.65 -18.60
C PHE A 110 -1.23 6.45 -19.44
N GLY A 111 -0.83 7.63 -18.94
CA GLY A 111 0.07 8.57 -19.63
C GLY A 111 -0.56 9.31 -20.83
N LYS A 112 -1.83 9.05 -21.14
CA LYS A 112 -2.59 9.70 -22.23
C LYS A 112 -3.76 10.53 -21.70
N VAL A 113 -4.41 10.06 -20.64
CA VAL A 113 -5.55 10.70 -19.98
C VAL A 113 -5.17 11.02 -18.54
N LEU A 114 -5.61 12.17 -18.05
CA LEU A 114 -5.35 12.61 -16.68
C LEU A 114 -6.26 11.85 -15.71
N MET A 115 -5.69 10.92 -14.94
CA MET A 115 -6.38 10.15 -13.90
C MET A 115 -6.35 10.93 -12.58
N ARG A 116 -7.43 11.66 -12.26
CA ARG A 116 -7.52 12.46 -11.03
C ARG A 116 -8.16 11.66 -9.90
N PRO A 117 -7.77 11.90 -8.63
CA PRO A 117 -8.51 11.37 -7.49
C PRO A 117 -9.98 11.79 -7.54
N HIS A 118 -10.90 10.84 -7.42
CA HIS A 118 -12.34 11.11 -7.49
C HIS A 118 -12.83 11.93 -6.27
N ASN A 119 -12.20 11.76 -5.10
CA ASN A 119 -12.59 12.40 -3.85
C ASN A 119 -11.35 12.72 -2.98
N VAL A 120 -10.83 13.94 -3.11
CA VAL A 120 -9.68 14.40 -2.33
C VAL A 120 -9.95 14.41 -0.82
N PRO A 121 -11.12 14.86 -0.31
CA PRO A 121 -11.46 14.71 1.10
C PRO A 121 -11.33 13.27 1.63
N LEU A 122 -11.77 12.27 0.86
CA LEU A 122 -11.63 10.86 1.26
C LEU A 122 -10.16 10.43 1.36
N VAL A 123 -9.31 10.88 0.43
CA VAL A 123 -7.85 10.69 0.51
C VAL A 123 -7.29 11.31 1.80
N MET A 124 -7.73 12.52 2.17
CA MET A 124 -7.27 13.18 3.40
C MET A 124 -7.74 12.47 4.67
N ILE A 125 -8.96 11.93 4.69
CA ILE A 125 -9.45 11.08 5.79
C ILE A 125 -8.57 9.84 5.90
N GLY A 126 -8.27 9.17 4.79
CA GLY A 126 -7.37 8.02 4.75
C GLY A 126 -5.99 8.35 5.31
N ALA A 127 -5.38 9.46 4.88
CA ALA A 127 -4.08 9.91 5.39
C ALA A 127 -4.11 10.20 6.91
N GLY A 128 -5.19 10.82 7.41
CA GLY A 128 -5.37 11.07 8.84
C GLY A 128 -5.52 9.78 9.65
N LEU A 129 -6.29 8.81 9.15
CA LEU A 129 -6.46 7.49 9.79
C LEU A 129 -5.14 6.71 9.77
N LEU A 130 -4.39 6.76 8.68
CA LEU A 130 -3.07 6.12 8.58
C LEU A 130 -2.11 6.73 9.60
N TRP A 131 -2.03 8.06 9.70
CA TRP A 131 -1.15 8.70 10.68
C TRP A 131 -1.56 8.34 12.12
N PHE A 132 -2.86 8.43 12.45
CA PHE A 132 -3.35 8.03 13.76
C PHE A 132 -3.02 6.57 14.08
N GLY A 133 -3.33 5.65 13.16
CA GLY A 133 -3.06 4.22 13.32
C GLY A 133 -1.56 3.90 13.41
N TRP A 134 -0.71 4.72 12.78
CA TRP A 134 0.74 4.50 12.80
C TRP A 134 1.37 4.68 14.17
N PHE A 135 0.72 5.37 15.10
CA PHE A 135 1.18 5.40 16.49
C PHE A 135 1.06 4.02 17.14
N GLY A 136 -0.03 3.29 16.88
CA GLY A 136 -0.16 1.89 17.29
C GLY A 136 0.83 0.99 16.53
N PHE A 137 1.11 1.28 15.27
CA PHE A 137 2.05 0.52 14.44
C PHE A 137 3.50 0.66 14.94
N ASN A 138 4.01 1.90 15.09
CA ASN A 138 5.39 2.12 15.51
C ASN A 138 5.56 1.99 17.02
N ALA A 139 4.84 2.79 17.83
CA ALA A 139 5.05 2.77 19.28
C ALA A 139 4.58 1.45 19.90
N GLY A 140 3.58 0.79 19.30
CA GLY A 140 3.17 -0.55 19.73
C GLY A 140 4.22 -1.64 19.48
N SER A 141 5.17 -1.45 18.54
CA SER A 141 6.25 -2.41 18.29
C SER A 141 7.28 -2.47 19.42
N GLU A 142 7.26 -1.51 20.35
CA GLU A 142 8.01 -1.61 21.61
C GLU A 142 7.44 -2.70 22.53
N LEU A 143 6.15 -3.03 22.40
CA LEU A 143 5.43 -4.01 23.24
C LEU A 143 5.37 -3.62 24.74
N ALA A 144 5.80 -2.41 25.10
CA ALA A 144 5.74 -1.85 26.44
C ALA A 144 5.45 -0.33 26.43
N PRO A 145 4.73 0.21 27.42
CA PRO A 145 4.50 1.65 27.55
C PRO A 145 5.62 2.32 28.37
N ASP A 146 6.78 2.50 27.75
CA ASP A 146 7.98 3.04 28.41
C ASP A 146 8.61 4.23 27.66
N GLU A 147 9.83 4.60 28.04
CA GLU A 147 10.57 5.70 27.43
C GLU A 147 10.88 5.46 25.95
N THR A 148 11.11 4.21 25.54
CA THR A 148 11.36 3.86 24.14
C THR A 148 10.09 4.08 23.32
N ALA A 149 8.93 3.63 23.80
CA ALA A 149 7.65 3.89 23.13
C ALA A 149 7.37 5.41 23.01
N ALA A 150 7.70 6.20 24.03
CA ALA A 150 7.57 7.66 23.98
C ALA A 150 8.52 8.29 22.93
N LEU A 151 9.77 7.83 22.86
CA LEU A 151 10.73 8.25 21.84
C LEU A 151 10.23 7.91 20.43
N VAL A 152 9.76 6.67 20.22
CA VAL A 152 9.21 6.19 18.96
C VAL A 152 8.03 7.04 18.50
N TRP A 153 7.14 7.43 19.42
CA TRP A 153 6.02 8.31 19.12
C TRP A 153 6.49 9.68 18.60
N VAL A 154 7.47 10.29 19.27
CA VAL A 154 8.03 11.59 18.87
C VAL A 154 8.74 11.48 17.53
N ASN A 155 9.61 10.47 17.36
CA ASN A 155 10.33 10.21 16.11
C ASN A 155 9.37 10.03 14.93
N THR A 156 8.31 9.25 15.12
CA THR A 156 7.27 9.03 14.11
C THR A 156 6.61 10.35 13.71
N THR A 157 6.26 11.20 14.68
CA THR A 157 5.62 12.50 14.41
C THR A 157 6.53 13.44 13.64
N VAL A 158 7.76 13.65 14.12
CA VAL A 158 8.65 14.66 13.54
C VAL A 158 9.17 14.25 12.16
N ALA A 159 9.43 12.96 11.93
CA ALA A 159 9.78 12.45 10.60
C ALA A 159 8.63 12.66 9.60
N THR A 160 7.40 12.39 10.02
CA THR A 160 6.20 12.55 9.19
C THR A 160 5.96 14.00 8.80
N CYS A 161 6.04 14.92 9.76
CA CYS A 161 5.97 16.36 9.50
C CYS A 161 7.05 16.81 8.52
N ALA A 162 8.29 16.36 8.71
CA ALA A 162 9.41 16.72 7.85
C ALA A 162 9.25 16.17 6.43
N ALA A 163 8.76 14.93 6.27
CA ALA A 163 8.51 14.33 4.97
C ALA A 163 7.38 15.00 4.21
N MET A 164 6.29 15.35 4.89
CA MET A 164 5.23 16.18 4.31
C MET A 164 5.82 17.49 3.75
N LEU A 165 6.63 18.21 4.54
CA LEU A 165 7.27 19.43 4.07
C LEU A 165 8.27 19.19 2.93
N GLY A 166 9.09 18.14 3.01
CA GLY A 166 10.04 17.76 1.97
C GLY A 166 9.35 17.49 0.63
N TRP A 167 8.24 16.75 0.66
CA TRP A 167 7.40 16.51 -0.51
C TRP A 167 6.84 17.83 -1.08
N LEU A 168 6.21 18.65 -0.24
CA LEU A 168 5.59 19.89 -0.66
C LEU A 168 6.60 20.90 -1.23
N VAL A 169 7.84 20.91 -0.72
CA VAL A 169 8.92 21.72 -1.29
C VAL A 169 9.28 21.23 -2.69
N VAL A 170 9.46 19.91 -2.88
CA VAL A 170 9.75 19.35 -4.21
C VAL A 170 8.61 19.65 -5.19
N GLU A 171 7.37 19.44 -4.80
CA GLU A 171 6.19 19.73 -5.63
C GLU A 171 6.09 21.24 -5.95
N LYS A 172 6.33 22.10 -4.95
CA LYS A 172 6.31 23.55 -5.14
C LYS A 172 7.36 24.01 -6.13
N VAL A 173 8.55 23.41 -6.12
CA VAL A 173 9.65 23.74 -7.04
C VAL A 173 9.39 23.16 -8.43
N ARG A 174 8.95 21.90 -8.53
CA ARG A 174 8.71 21.20 -9.80
C ARG A 174 7.47 21.70 -10.53
N ASP A 175 6.37 21.87 -9.80
CA ASP A 175 5.01 22.06 -10.34
C ASP A 175 4.41 23.44 -9.98
N GLY A 176 5.12 24.26 -9.18
CA GLY A 176 4.73 25.62 -8.83
C GLY A 176 3.69 25.73 -7.71
N LYS A 177 3.11 24.62 -7.25
CA LYS A 177 2.07 24.57 -6.20
C LYS A 177 2.31 23.39 -5.26
N ALA A 178 1.96 23.59 -3.99
CA ALA A 178 1.89 22.55 -2.98
C ALA A 178 0.44 22.03 -2.92
N THR A 179 0.22 20.72 -3.01
CA THR A 179 -1.14 20.14 -3.06
C THR A 179 -1.48 19.32 -1.81
N SER A 180 -2.77 19.20 -1.51
CA SER A 180 -3.23 18.37 -0.39
C SER A 180 -2.94 16.88 -0.60
N VAL A 181 -3.03 16.40 -1.84
CA VAL A 181 -2.67 15.01 -2.17
C VAL A 181 -1.17 14.78 -2.03
N GLY A 182 -0.34 15.74 -2.46
CA GLY A 182 1.10 15.71 -2.20
C GLY A 182 1.42 15.70 -0.70
N ALA A 183 0.73 16.50 0.10
CA ALA A 183 0.87 16.47 1.56
C ALA A 183 0.51 15.09 2.15
N ALA A 184 -0.60 14.49 1.70
CA ALA A 184 -1.01 13.15 2.13
C ALA A 184 0.02 12.08 1.75
N SER A 185 0.56 12.10 0.54
CA SER A 185 1.64 11.19 0.12
C SER A 185 2.93 11.41 0.91
N GLY A 186 3.28 12.66 1.21
CA GLY A 186 4.43 13.01 2.04
C GLY A 186 4.29 12.53 3.49
N VAL A 187 3.07 12.59 4.05
CA VAL A 187 2.76 11.98 5.36
C VAL A 187 3.08 10.48 5.34
N VAL A 188 2.54 9.74 4.37
CA VAL A 188 2.79 8.29 4.29
C VAL A 188 4.26 7.99 4.04
N ALA A 189 4.96 8.75 3.18
CA ALA A 189 6.39 8.56 2.93
C ALA A 189 7.24 8.73 4.21
N GLY A 190 6.91 9.71 5.06
CA GLY A 190 7.60 9.91 6.33
C GLY A 190 7.34 8.80 7.34
N LEU A 191 6.09 8.39 7.45
CA LEU A 191 5.67 7.26 8.29
C LEU A 191 6.37 5.96 7.88
N VAL A 192 6.44 5.68 6.58
CA VAL A 192 7.19 4.54 6.01
C VAL A 192 8.68 4.63 6.33
N ALA A 193 9.31 5.77 6.06
CA ALA A 193 10.76 5.89 6.18
C ALA A 193 11.23 5.75 7.63
N ILE A 194 10.49 6.26 8.62
CA ILE A 194 10.87 6.16 10.02
C ILE A 194 10.60 4.77 10.62
N THR A 195 9.68 4.00 10.04
CA THR A 195 9.26 2.68 10.54
C THR A 195 10.39 1.71 10.91
N PRO A 196 11.43 1.46 10.09
CA PRO A 196 12.50 0.54 10.48
C PRO A 196 13.34 1.05 11.65
N ALA A 197 13.40 2.36 11.89
CA ALA A 197 14.42 2.99 12.73
C ALA A 197 13.84 3.88 13.85
N CYS A 198 12.53 3.84 14.05
CA CYS A 198 11.82 4.77 14.93
C CYS A 198 12.24 4.67 16.41
N GLY A 199 12.75 3.52 16.85
CA GLY A 199 13.34 3.32 18.19
C GLY A 199 14.85 3.54 18.27
N SER A 200 15.55 3.78 17.15
CA SER A 200 17.01 3.86 17.09
C SER A 200 17.55 5.24 16.71
N LEU A 201 16.68 6.18 16.32
CA LEU A 201 17.06 7.53 15.93
C LEU A 201 16.80 8.55 17.05
N SER A 202 17.51 9.67 16.99
CA SER A 202 17.13 10.89 17.72
C SER A 202 16.00 11.64 16.99
N PRO A 203 15.22 12.52 17.67
CA PRO A 203 14.22 13.35 17.01
C PRO A 203 14.78 14.22 15.87
N ILE A 204 16.00 14.72 16.02
CA ILE A 204 16.68 15.50 14.98
C ILE A 204 17.04 14.61 13.78
N GLY A 205 17.59 13.41 14.03
CA GLY A 205 17.85 12.43 12.98
C GLY A 205 16.58 12.03 12.22
N SER A 206 15.46 11.87 12.93
CA SER A 206 14.14 11.56 12.37
C SER A 206 13.62 12.67 11.45
N ILE A 207 13.85 13.94 11.78
CA ILE A 207 13.53 15.08 10.90
C ILE A 207 14.32 15.01 9.60
N ILE A 208 15.63 14.75 9.66
CA ILE A 208 16.49 14.65 8.49
C ILE A 208 16.05 13.48 7.60
N LEU A 209 15.82 12.31 8.21
CA LEU A 209 15.34 11.12 7.53
C LEU A 209 14.02 11.41 6.79
N GLY A 210 13.05 12.02 7.48
CA GLY A 210 11.75 12.36 6.94
C GLY A 210 11.83 13.35 5.78
N ALA A 211 12.55 14.46 5.94
CA ALA A 211 12.67 15.48 4.89
C ALA A 211 13.23 14.89 3.58
N VAL A 212 14.25 14.03 3.68
CA VAL A 212 14.83 13.34 2.52
C VAL A 212 13.85 12.32 1.95
N ALA A 213 13.17 11.55 2.79
CA ALA A 213 12.17 10.57 2.36
C ALA A 213 11.06 11.21 1.51
N GLY A 214 10.47 12.30 2.01
CA GLY A 214 9.41 13.02 1.30
C GLY A 214 9.86 13.54 -0.05
N GLY A 215 11.08 14.10 -0.12
CA GLY A 215 11.66 14.57 -1.38
C GLY A 215 11.96 13.43 -2.37
N LEU A 216 12.57 12.34 -1.90
CA LEU A 216 12.87 11.17 -2.72
C LEU A 216 11.60 10.51 -3.26
N SER A 217 10.58 10.34 -2.43
CA SER A 217 9.30 9.76 -2.85
C SER A 217 8.57 10.64 -3.86
N ALA A 218 8.54 11.97 -3.66
CA ALA A 218 7.95 12.91 -4.61
C ALA A 218 8.59 12.82 -6.01
N LEU A 219 9.91 12.61 -6.07
CA LEU A 219 10.65 12.40 -7.31
C LEU A 219 10.42 11.00 -7.90
N ALA A 220 10.41 9.97 -7.05
CA ALA A 220 10.25 8.58 -7.45
C ALA A 220 8.89 8.31 -8.11
N VAL A 221 7.82 8.94 -7.62
CA VAL A 221 6.48 8.84 -8.22
C VAL A 221 6.47 9.24 -9.70
N GLY A 222 7.29 10.22 -10.09
CA GLY A 222 7.41 10.63 -11.50
C GLY A 222 8.08 9.57 -12.40
N LEU A 223 8.86 8.65 -11.82
CA LEU A 223 9.63 7.66 -12.58
C LEU A 223 8.73 6.64 -13.29
N LYS A 224 7.52 6.41 -12.79
CA LYS A 224 6.55 5.49 -13.42
C LYS A 224 6.19 5.91 -14.85
N TYR A 225 6.15 7.21 -15.13
CA TYR A 225 5.93 7.73 -16.49
C TYR A 225 7.16 7.57 -17.39
N LYS A 226 8.36 7.70 -16.82
CA LYS A 226 9.64 7.53 -17.55
C LYS A 226 9.90 6.07 -17.91
N PHE A 227 9.70 5.16 -16.96
CA PHE A 227 9.89 3.73 -17.16
C PHE A 227 8.66 3.03 -17.76
N GLY A 228 7.53 3.73 -17.79
CA GLY A 228 6.30 3.23 -18.39
C GLY A 228 5.77 2.02 -17.64
N TYR A 229 5.52 2.15 -16.34
CA TYR A 229 4.70 1.21 -15.56
C TYR A 229 3.60 1.99 -14.83
N ASP A 230 2.44 1.37 -14.63
CA ASP A 230 1.31 2.02 -13.94
C ASP A 230 1.20 1.50 -12.51
N ASP A 231 1.99 2.11 -11.62
CA ASP A 231 1.77 2.02 -10.19
C ASP A 231 0.68 3.04 -9.81
N SER A 232 -0.52 2.53 -9.56
CA SER A 232 -1.73 3.36 -9.67
C SER A 232 -1.88 4.38 -8.55
N LEU A 233 -1.58 3.98 -7.32
CA LEU A 233 -1.63 4.82 -6.12
C LEU A 233 -0.23 5.06 -5.51
N ASP A 234 0.81 4.96 -6.32
CA ASP A 234 2.19 5.34 -5.97
C ASP A 234 2.84 4.47 -4.87
N VAL A 235 2.47 3.19 -4.79
CA VAL A 235 2.98 2.24 -3.81
C VAL A 235 4.50 2.07 -3.90
N VAL A 236 5.05 2.09 -5.11
CA VAL A 236 6.50 1.99 -5.35
C VAL A 236 7.22 3.25 -4.86
N GLY A 237 6.72 4.44 -5.19
CA GLY A 237 7.34 5.69 -4.75
C GLY A 237 7.24 5.92 -3.24
N VAL A 238 6.09 5.58 -2.65
CA VAL A 238 5.78 5.89 -1.26
C VAL A 238 6.20 4.77 -0.30
N HIS A 239 6.08 3.49 -0.69
CA HIS A 239 6.48 2.37 0.17
C HIS A 239 7.84 1.78 -0.17
N LEU A 240 8.11 1.46 -1.45
CA LEU A 240 9.40 0.86 -1.81
C LEU A 240 10.55 1.85 -1.62
N VAL A 241 10.47 3.03 -2.24
CA VAL A 241 11.57 4.02 -2.17
C VAL A 241 11.74 4.59 -0.77
N ALA A 242 10.65 4.98 -0.10
CA ALA A 242 10.77 5.48 1.27
C ALA A 242 11.21 4.38 2.24
N GLY A 243 10.78 3.13 2.04
CA GLY A 243 11.20 1.98 2.84
C GLY A 243 12.70 1.68 2.67
N LEU A 244 13.19 1.66 1.43
CA LEU A 244 14.62 1.53 1.13
C LEU A 244 15.43 2.65 1.77
N TRP A 245 14.99 3.90 1.63
CA TRP A 245 15.64 5.04 2.27
C TRP A 245 15.60 4.94 3.80
N GLY A 246 14.47 4.54 4.39
CA GLY A 246 14.32 4.33 5.82
C GLY A 246 15.29 3.28 6.36
N THR A 247 15.34 2.11 5.71
CA THR A 247 16.22 1.00 6.12
C THR A 247 17.68 1.41 6.00
N VAL A 248 18.12 2.00 4.88
CA VAL A 248 19.50 2.49 4.73
C VAL A 248 19.79 3.63 5.70
N GLY A 249 18.85 4.55 5.87
CA GLY A 249 18.92 5.68 6.78
C GLY A 249 19.09 5.26 8.24
N ALA A 250 18.53 4.12 8.65
CA ALA A 250 18.80 3.52 9.96
C ALA A 250 20.30 3.27 10.17
N GLY A 251 20.99 2.73 9.16
CA GLY A 251 22.42 2.47 9.22
C GLY A 251 23.30 3.72 9.20
N LEU A 252 22.73 4.86 8.79
CA LEU A 252 23.41 6.16 8.80
C LEU A 252 23.16 6.94 10.09
N LEU A 253 21.91 6.93 10.58
CA LEU A 253 21.38 7.86 11.58
C LEU A 253 21.06 7.21 12.94
N ALA A 254 21.21 5.90 13.10
CA ALA A 254 21.08 5.27 14.41
C ALA A 254 22.08 5.86 15.41
N THR A 255 21.63 6.21 16.61
CA THR A 255 22.46 6.94 17.59
C THR A 255 23.62 6.11 18.11
N GLU A 256 23.46 4.79 18.20
CA GLU A 256 24.48 3.89 18.75
C GLU A 256 25.40 3.29 17.68
N THR A 257 24.83 2.86 16.55
CA THR A 257 25.57 2.09 15.52
C THR A 257 25.65 2.80 14.17
N GLY A 258 25.01 3.96 14.01
CA GLY A 258 24.94 4.66 12.75
C GLY A 258 26.27 5.28 12.33
N LEU A 259 26.51 5.32 11.01
CA LEU A 259 27.73 5.87 10.43
C LEU A 259 28.00 7.32 10.87
N PHE A 260 26.96 8.17 10.94
CA PHE A 260 27.11 9.58 11.32
C PHE A 260 27.24 9.81 12.83
N TYR A 261 27.09 8.77 13.63
CA TYR A 261 27.31 8.77 15.08
C TYR A 261 28.61 8.07 15.49
N GLY A 262 29.42 7.64 14.52
CA GLY A 262 30.72 7.00 14.77
C GLY A 262 30.70 5.48 14.87
N GLY A 263 29.56 4.83 14.59
CA GLY A 263 29.41 3.37 14.63
C GLY A 263 30.11 2.60 13.49
N GLY A 264 30.71 3.31 12.53
CA GLY A 264 31.38 2.71 11.37
C GLY A 264 30.43 2.38 10.21
N ILE A 265 30.94 1.68 9.20
CA ILE A 265 30.19 1.38 7.97
C ILE A 265 29.38 0.08 8.08
N GLN A 266 29.67 -0.76 9.07
CA GLN A 266 29.12 -2.11 9.20
C GLN A 266 27.59 -2.08 9.26
N GLN A 267 27.00 -1.24 10.10
CA GLN A 267 25.54 -1.11 10.18
C GLN A 267 24.94 -0.69 8.84
N THR A 268 25.54 0.28 8.14
CA THR A 268 25.08 0.71 6.82
C THR A 268 25.12 -0.45 5.81
N VAL A 269 26.19 -1.24 5.80
CA VAL A 269 26.32 -2.43 4.93
C VAL A 269 25.23 -3.45 5.24
N VAL A 270 25.01 -3.77 6.52
CA VAL A 270 23.95 -4.70 6.95
C VAL A 270 22.59 -4.23 6.44
N GLN A 271 22.25 -2.96 6.67
CA GLN A 271 20.95 -2.39 6.25
C GLN A 271 20.75 -2.46 4.73
N VAL A 272 21.79 -2.16 3.95
CA VAL A 272 21.74 -2.29 2.47
C VAL A 272 21.52 -3.76 2.07
N VAL A 273 22.24 -4.69 2.69
CA VAL A 273 22.14 -6.12 2.37
C VAL A 273 20.76 -6.65 2.68
N VAL A 274 20.19 -6.38 3.87
CA VAL A 274 18.84 -6.86 4.22
C VAL A 274 17.76 -6.21 3.36
N ALA A 275 17.90 -4.92 3.01
CA ALA A 275 16.99 -4.24 2.09
C ALA A 275 16.98 -4.91 0.71
N LEU A 276 18.17 -5.15 0.13
CA LEU A 276 18.29 -5.79 -1.18
C LEU A 276 17.84 -7.25 -1.16
N ALA A 277 18.14 -7.99 -0.10
CA ALA A 277 17.66 -9.36 0.07
C ALA A 277 16.13 -9.40 0.09
N THR A 278 15.48 -8.50 0.83
CA THR A 278 14.01 -8.40 0.86
C THR A 278 13.43 -8.01 -0.50
N VAL A 279 14.06 -7.08 -1.24
CA VAL A 279 13.67 -6.75 -2.62
C VAL A 279 13.72 -8.00 -3.51
N VAL A 280 14.80 -8.77 -3.46
CA VAL A 280 14.95 -9.96 -4.30
C VAL A 280 13.95 -11.05 -3.92
N ILE A 281 13.84 -11.37 -2.63
CA ILE A 281 12.95 -12.43 -2.14
C ILE A 281 11.50 -12.07 -2.44
N SER A 282 11.05 -10.88 -2.06
CA SER A 282 9.67 -10.43 -2.32
C SER A 282 9.39 -10.36 -3.82
N GLY A 283 10.32 -9.82 -4.60
CA GLY A 283 10.19 -9.72 -6.05
C GLY A 283 10.04 -11.10 -6.72
N VAL A 284 10.90 -12.05 -6.38
CA VAL A 284 10.87 -13.41 -6.96
C VAL A 284 9.61 -14.16 -6.55
N VAL A 285 9.28 -14.19 -5.25
CA VAL A 285 8.08 -14.90 -4.76
C VAL A 285 6.83 -14.30 -5.37
N THR A 286 6.71 -12.97 -5.39
CA THR A 286 5.56 -12.29 -6.02
C THR A 286 5.48 -12.61 -7.50
N LEU A 287 6.61 -12.61 -8.22
CA LEU A 287 6.63 -12.89 -9.65
C LEU A 287 6.15 -14.32 -9.95
N VAL A 288 6.61 -15.30 -9.18
CA VAL A 288 6.19 -16.70 -9.33
C VAL A 288 4.68 -16.83 -9.11
N ILE A 289 4.15 -16.26 -8.02
CA ILE A 289 2.71 -16.29 -7.73
C ILE A 289 1.93 -15.56 -8.84
N ALA A 290 2.40 -14.39 -9.26
CA ALA A 290 1.75 -13.58 -10.28
C ALA A 290 1.70 -14.28 -11.63
N LEU A 291 2.77 -14.94 -12.06
CA LEU A 291 2.80 -15.71 -13.30
C LEU A 291 1.92 -16.96 -13.21
N ALA A 292 1.91 -17.65 -12.07
CA ALA A 292 1.03 -18.79 -11.86
C ALA A 292 -0.45 -18.38 -11.97
N LEU A 293 -0.87 -17.32 -11.27
CA LEU A 293 -2.24 -16.81 -11.36
C LEU A 293 -2.58 -16.23 -12.73
N LYS A 294 -1.60 -15.64 -13.43
CA LYS A 294 -1.79 -15.19 -14.81
C LYS A 294 -2.09 -16.35 -15.76
N ALA A 295 -1.42 -17.49 -15.57
CA ALA A 295 -1.60 -18.69 -16.40
C ALA A 295 -2.88 -19.48 -16.07
N THR A 296 -3.43 -19.35 -14.87
CA THR A 296 -4.60 -20.13 -14.42
C THR A 296 -5.91 -19.34 -14.42
N MET A 297 -5.94 -18.14 -13.81
CA MET A 297 -7.16 -17.35 -13.61
C MET A 297 -7.19 -16.08 -14.47
N GLY A 298 -6.00 -15.55 -14.78
CA GLY A 298 -5.82 -14.26 -15.43
C GLY A 298 -6.06 -13.09 -14.47
N TRP A 299 -5.25 -12.04 -14.57
CA TRP A 299 -5.30 -10.93 -13.61
C TRP A 299 -6.31 -9.84 -13.96
N ARG A 300 -6.37 -9.48 -15.23
CA ARG A 300 -7.00 -8.25 -15.66
C ARG A 300 -8.46 -8.47 -16.04
N ILE A 301 -9.31 -7.54 -15.65
CA ILE A 301 -10.68 -7.43 -16.19
C ILE A 301 -10.64 -7.08 -17.68
N ASP A 302 -11.78 -7.21 -18.34
CA ASP A 302 -11.92 -6.83 -19.75
C ASP A 302 -11.84 -5.30 -19.91
N GLU A 303 -11.36 -4.85 -21.08
CA GLU A 303 -11.15 -3.42 -21.36
C GLU A 303 -12.44 -2.59 -21.24
N ASP A 304 -13.57 -3.13 -21.71
CA ASP A 304 -14.87 -2.47 -21.60
C ASP A 304 -15.28 -2.25 -20.14
N VAL A 305 -15.00 -3.23 -19.26
CA VAL A 305 -15.27 -3.14 -17.81
C VAL A 305 -14.37 -2.09 -17.16
N GLU A 306 -13.10 -2.05 -17.55
CA GLU A 306 -12.15 -1.06 -17.03
C GLU A 306 -12.56 0.38 -17.41
N VAL A 307 -13.13 0.57 -18.61
CA VAL A 307 -13.62 1.87 -19.09
C VAL A 307 -14.96 2.25 -18.45
N SER A 308 -15.88 1.29 -18.28
CA SER A 308 -17.19 1.55 -17.65
C SER A 308 -17.12 1.75 -16.14
N GLY A 309 -16.08 1.21 -15.51
CA GLY A 309 -15.88 1.21 -14.07
C GLY A 309 -16.11 -0.17 -13.47
N ILE A 310 -15.20 -0.59 -12.59
CA ILE A 310 -15.16 -1.94 -12.01
C ILE A 310 -16.27 -2.20 -10.98
N ASP A 311 -16.75 -1.16 -10.29
CA ASP A 311 -17.70 -1.28 -9.18
C ASP A 311 -18.98 -2.03 -9.58
N GLN A 312 -19.57 -1.68 -10.73
CA GLN A 312 -20.83 -2.29 -11.16
C GLN A 312 -20.66 -3.75 -11.60
N GLU A 313 -19.55 -4.08 -12.25
CA GLU A 313 -19.32 -5.40 -12.83
C GLU A 313 -18.79 -6.41 -11.80
N GLU A 314 -17.88 -6.00 -10.92
CA GLU A 314 -17.31 -6.89 -9.90
C GLU A 314 -18.10 -6.87 -8.57
N HIS A 315 -18.86 -5.80 -8.29
CA HIS A 315 -19.53 -5.62 -6.99
C HIS A 315 -21.04 -5.38 -7.09
N ALA A 316 -21.59 -5.16 -8.28
CA ALA A 316 -23.01 -4.83 -8.47
C ALA A 316 -23.47 -3.59 -7.69
N GLU A 317 -22.56 -2.65 -7.45
CA GLU A 317 -22.77 -1.46 -6.64
C GLU A 317 -22.29 -0.19 -7.36
N SER A 318 -22.82 0.97 -6.94
CA SER A 318 -22.29 2.28 -7.30
C SER A 318 -21.78 2.97 -6.04
N ALA A 319 -20.58 3.56 -6.11
CA ALA A 319 -20.01 4.31 -4.98
C ALA A 319 -20.90 5.48 -4.53
N TYR A 320 -21.64 6.10 -5.46
CA TYR A 320 -22.53 7.22 -5.18
C TYR A 320 -23.84 7.11 -5.97
N GLU A 321 -24.97 7.30 -5.29
CA GLU A 321 -26.25 7.55 -5.95
C GLU A 321 -26.45 9.06 -6.13
N PHE A 322 -26.21 9.56 -7.34
CA PHE A 322 -26.59 10.93 -7.66
C PHE A 322 -28.10 10.97 -7.90
N ALA A 323 -28.86 11.42 -6.91
CA ALA A 323 -30.27 11.71 -7.10
C ALA A 323 -30.41 12.70 -8.26
N THR A 324 -31.00 12.26 -9.37
CA THR A 324 -31.38 13.14 -10.47
C THR A 324 -32.34 14.16 -9.86
N ARG A 325 -31.89 15.39 -9.60
CA ARG A 325 -32.76 16.52 -9.32
C ARG A 325 -33.48 16.83 -10.63
N GLY A 326 -34.48 16.01 -10.95
CA GLY A 326 -35.43 16.26 -12.01
C GLY A 326 -36.19 17.52 -11.64
N GLY A 327 -35.73 18.66 -12.18
CA GLY A 327 -36.56 19.84 -12.29
C GLY A 327 -37.81 19.45 -13.07
N ARG A 328 -38.95 19.38 -12.37
CA ARG A 328 -40.27 19.46 -12.99
C ARG A 328 -40.34 20.80 -13.74
N MET A 329 -39.94 20.84 -15.00
CA MET A 329 -40.56 21.78 -15.93
C MET A 329 -41.95 21.26 -16.23
N GLY A 330 -42.95 22.07 -15.85
CA GLY A 330 -44.35 21.77 -16.04
C GLY A 330 -44.71 21.54 -17.50
N GLY A 331 -45.59 20.57 -17.71
CA GLY A 331 -46.21 20.27 -18.99
C GLY A 331 -47.37 19.32 -18.73
N SER A 332 -48.49 19.88 -18.26
CA SER A 332 -49.76 19.17 -18.11
C SER A 332 -50.30 18.77 -19.46
N PHE A 333 -50.27 17.48 -19.79
CA PHE A 333 -51.25 16.85 -20.68
C PHE A 333 -51.51 15.43 -20.18
N ALA A 334 -52.58 15.28 -19.40
CA ALA A 334 -53.16 13.98 -19.09
C ALA A 334 -54.12 13.56 -20.21
N PRO A 335 -54.05 12.33 -20.75
CA PRO A 335 -55.18 11.74 -21.44
C PRO A 335 -56.16 11.18 -20.40
N ALA A 336 -57.45 11.47 -20.59
CA ALA A 336 -58.54 11.02 -19.74
C ALA A 336 -58.71 9.49 -19.73
N PRO A 337 -59.18 8.87 -18.62
CA PRO A 337 -59.50 7.45 -18.60
C PRO A 337 -60.93 7.22 -19.11
N THR A 338 -61.09 6.47 -20.19
CA THR A 338 -62.39 5.89 -20.56
C THR A 338 -62.57 4.55 -19.86
N ALA A 339 -63.55 4.49 -18.96
CA ALA A 339 -64.06 3.26 -18.37
C ALA A 339 -65.42 2.91 -19.00
N SER A 340 -65.73 1.59 -19.03
CA SER A 340 -66.99 0.91 -19.44
C SER A 340 -66.80 0.10 -20.72
N ALA A 341 -67.14 -1.18 -20.85
CA ALA A 341 -67.67 -2.21 -19.94
C ALA A 341 -67.25 -3.57 -20.51
N ARG A 342 -67.00 -4.56 -19.64
CA ARG A 342 -66.98 -5.97 -20.03
C ARG A 342 -68.38 -6.52 -19.81
N GLU A 343 -69.13 -6.75 -20.88
CA GLU A 343 -70.21 -7.72 -20.91
C GLU A 343 -69.70 -8.96 -21.63
N HIS A 344 -69.76 -10.08 -20.91
CA HIS A 344 -69.66 -11.43 -21.43
C HIS A 344 -71.05 -11.78 -21.97
N GLU A 345 -71.18 -12.02 -23.28
CA GLU A 345 -72.18 -12.96 -23.78
C GLU A 345 -71.73 -13.60 -25.08
N GLU A 346 -72.06 -14.88 -25.19
CA GLU A 346 -71.53 -15.90 -26.08
C GLU A 346 -71.94 -15.70 -27.55
N THR A 347 -71.13 -16.24 -28.47
CA THR A 347 -71.58 -17.18 -29.51
C THR A 347 -70.41 -17.51 -30.44
N HIS A 348 -70.05 -18.79 -30.50
CA HIS A 348 -69.64 -19.42 -31.75
C HIS A 348 -69.89 -20.94 -31.63
N ASP A 349 -70.95 -21.37 -32.32
CA ASP A 349 -71.23 -22.74 -32.67
C ASP A 349 -70.05 -23.39 -33.42
N LEU A 350 -69.69 -24.60 -33.03
CA LEU A 350 -69.27 -25.65 -33.97
C LEU A 350 -69.85 -27.00 -33.55
N GLU A 351 -70.60 -27.56 -34.49
CA GLU A 351 -71.28 -28.85 -34.52
C GLU A 351 -70.32 -30.04 -34.39
N GLY A 352 -70.80 -31.21 -33.91
CA GLY A 352 -70.04 -32.45 -34.11
C GLY A 352 -70.41 -33.74 -33.36
N VAL A 353 -71.62 -34.28 -33.58
CA VAL A 353 -71.90 -35.71 -33.86
C VAL A 353 -71.51 -36.82 -32.84
N GLN A 354 -72.57 -37.32 -32.18
CA GLN A 354 -73.05 -38.71 -32.01
C GLN A 354 -72.15 -39.93 -31.62
N ARG A 355 -72.71 -40.62 -30.61
CA ARG A 355 -72.64 -42.03 -30.17
C ARG A 355 -71.59 -42.41 -29.14
#